data_AF-A0A7S3H924-F1
#
_entry.id   AF-A0A7S3H924-F1
#
_cell.length_a   1.000
_cell.length_b   1.000
_cell.length_c   1.000
_cell.angle_alpha   90.00
_cell.angle_beta   90.00
_cell.angle_gamma   90.00
#
_symmetry.space_group_name_H-M   'P 1'
#
loop_
_entity.id
_entity.type
_entity.pdbx_description
1 polymer ?
#
loop_
_entity_poly.entity_id
_entity_poly.type
_entity_poly.pdbx_seq_one_letter_code
_entity_poly.pdbx_strand_id
1 'polypeptide(L)'
;SLERDPDDGPSVRDARTYLAGLDIPKGWGHIDPRELLTNADKRGEHFLTVMDLDPTSSACKTLHRIFPLIRNAGMHKTRKLRQMCMQADTHDSGTIAIRSFAGVLSWIAIRLKQQEMDIVMELLRVDPHSDHVDYRRFFSLMAPPMAEIRGDVVRDAYAKLRAGAPGGVVEAADLQRHWRPRCHPEVQRGVLSEDEAMDEFLRQWDIADADGRVSWEEFL
;
A
#
# COMPACT_ATOMS: atom_id res chain seq x y z
N SER A 1 54.34 -34.73 -7.87
CA SER A 1 54.58 -33.30 -7.63
C SER A 1 53.54 -32.51 -8.38
N LEU A 2 52.61 -31.87 -7.65
CA LEU A 2 51.74 -30.82 -8.17
C LEU A 2 52.10 -29.60 -7.32
N GLU A 3 52.81 -28.67 -7.96
CA GLU A 3 53.29 -27.42 -7.39
C GLU A 3 52.10 -26.55 -6.97
N ARG A 4 52.18 -25.93 -5.79
CA ARG A 4 51.22 -24.91 -5.37
C ARG A 4 51.62 -23.59 -6.03
N ASP A 5 50.62 -22.89 -6.56
CA ASP A 5 50.75 -21.54 -7.09
C ASP A 5 51.29 -20.57 -6.02
N PRO A 6 52.13 -19.59 -6.40
CA PRO A 6 52.75 -18.65 -5.47
C PRO A 6 51.87 -17.44 -5.11
N ASP A 7 50.57 -17.45 -5.45
CA ASP A 7 49.63 -16.33 -5.24
C ASP A 7 48.51 -16.64 -4.22
N ASP A 8 48.74 -17.58 -3.31
CA ASP A 8 47.89 -17.72 -2.12
C ASP A 8 48.21 -16.56 -1.15
N GLY A 9 47.52 -15.44 -1.35
CA GLY A 9 47.46 -14.33 -0.40
C GLY A 9 47.14 -14.81 1.02
N PRO A 10 47.50 -14.02 2.06
CA PRO A 10 47.51 -14.49 3.45
C PRO A 10 46.15 -15.06 3.83
N SER A 11 46.14 -16.38 4.12
CA SER A 11 44.97 -17.11 4.61
C SER A 11 44.32 -16.33 5.74
N VAL A 12 43.07 -15.89 5.55
CA VAL A 12 42.26 -15.11 6.50
C VAL A 12 41.88 -16.00 7.68
N ARG A 13 42.86 -16.35 8.51
CA ARG A 13 42.66 -17.15 9.72
C ARG A 13 42.25 -16.30 10.92
N ASP A 14 42.34 -14.98 10.82
CA ASP A 14 41.81 -14.06 11.83
C ASP A 14 41.45 -12.71 11.21
N ALA A 15 40.15 -12.41 11.12
CA ALA A 15 39.64 -11.15 10.59
C ALA A 15 40.17 -9.93 11.38
N ARG A 16 40.50 -10.08 12.67
CA ARG A 16 41.09 -9.01 13.48
C ARG A 16 42.48 -8.59 12.99
N THR A 17 43.29 -9.56 12.56
CA THR A 17 44.66 -9.32 12.10
C THR A 17 44.67 -8.64 10.72
N TYR A 18 43.74 -9.02 9.84
CA TYR A 18 43.57 -8.37 8.53
C TYR A 18 43.12 -6.90 8.68
N LEU A 19 42.20 -6.64 9.61
CA LEU A 19 41.67 -5.30 9.85
C LEU A 19 42.70 -4.36 10.46
N ALA A 20 43.59 -4.85 11.34
CA ALA A 20 44.60 -4.02 12.01
C ALA A 20 45.53 -3.27 11.04
N GLY A 21 45.82 -3.87 9.87
CA GLY A 21 46.75 -3.33 8.86
C GLY A 21 46.13 -2.39 7.80
N LEU A 22 44.81 -2.20 7.79
CA LEU A 22 44.13 -1.37 6.77
C LEU A 22 44.06 0.10 7.21
N ASP A 23 44.81 0.98 6.55
CA ASP A 23 44.76 2.42 6.83
C ASP A 23 43.43 3.01 6.32
N ILE A 24 42.56 3.45 7.23
CA ILE A 24 41.23 3.99 6.86
C ILE A 24 41.42 5.44 6.41
N PRO A 25 41.05 5.80 5.17
CA PRO A 25 41.22 7.17 4.68
C PRO A 25 40.47 8.18 5.56
N LYS A 26 41.15 9.26 5.94
CA LYS A 26 40.52 10.38 6.67
C LYS A 26 39.44 11.01 5.77
N GLY A 27 38.17 10.68 6.03
CA GLY A 27 37.02 11.10 5.22
C GLY A 27 35.98 9.99 4.96
N TRP A 28 36.27 8.75 5.33
CA TRP A 28 35.36 7.61 5.21
C TRP A 28 34.27 7.60 6.30
N GLY A 29 33.32 8.53 6.22
CA GLY A 29 32.10 8.55 7.05
C GLY A 29 32.32 8.64 8.57
N HIS A 30 31.22 8.64 9.33
CA HIS A 30 31.23 8.74 10.80
C HIS A 30 31.36 7.39 11.53
N ILE A 31 31.41 6.26 10.81
CA ILE A 31 31.36 4.91 11.39
C ILE A 31 32.57 4.10 10.91
N ASP A 32 33.41 3.67 11.84
CA ASP A 32 34.58 2.83 11.57
C ASP A 32 34.15 1.41 11.16
N PRO A 33 34.47 0.94 9.94
CA PRO A 33 34.17 -0.43 9.49
C PRO A 33 34.71 -1.53 10.42
N ARG A 34 35.81 -1.27 11.15
CA ARG A 34 36.37 -2.21 12.13
C ARG A 34 35.44 -2.41 13.32
N GLU A 35 34.75 -1.36 13.75
CA GLU A 35 33.74 -1.47 14.82
C GLU A 35 32.55 -2.31 14.37
N LEU A 36 32.12 -2.19 13.12
CA LEU A 36 31.07 -3.04 12.56
C LEU A 36 31.51 -4.51 12.51
N LEU A 37 32.77 -4.83 12.23
CA LEU A 37 33.18 -6.24 12.16
C LEU A 37 33.42 -6.88 13.53
N THR A 38 33.65 -6.07 14.57
CA THR A 38 34.02 -6.57 15.91
C THR A 38 32.94 -6.40 16.98
N ASN A 39 31.99 -5.49 16.80
CA ASN A 39 30.96 -5.17 17.79
C ASN A 39 29.55 -5.46 17.23
N ALA A 40 28.88 -6.45 17.83
CA ALA A 40 27.55 -6.90 17.40
C ALA A 40 26.46 -5.84 17.60
N ASP A 41 26.55 -5.03 18.65
CA ASP A 41 25.60 -3.96 18.93
C ASP A 41 25.75 -2.83 17.91
N LYS A 42 27.01 -2.46 17.58
CA LYS A 42 27.30 -1.48 16.52
C LYS A 42 26.86 -1.95 15.14
N ARG A 43 26.96 -3.26 14.85
CA ARG A 43 26.33 -3.84 13.65
C ARG A 43 24.82 -3.69 13.66
N GLY A 44 24.17 -3.99 14.79
CA GLY A 44 22.73 -3.85 14.93
C GLY A 44 22.27 -2.41 14.72
N GLU A 45 22.94 -1.45 15.37
CA GLU A 45 22.68 -0.01 15.21
C GLU A 45 22.89 0.45 13.76
N HIS A 46 24.00 0.06 13.14
CA HIS A 46 24.27 0.41 11.75
C HIS A 46 23.30 -0.26 10.78
N PHE A 47 22.94 -1.52 11.01
CA PHE A 47 21.95 -2.22 10.20
C PHE A 47 20.56 -1.57 10.31
N LEU A 48 20.13 -1.19 11.52
CA LEU A 48 18.91 -0.41 11.73
C LEU A 48 18.97 0.94 11.03
N THR A 49 20.12 1.63 11.11
CA THR A 49 20.34 2.91 10.43
C THR A 49 20.29 2.75 8.91
N VAL A 50 20.97 1.75 8.35
CA VAL A 50 20.96 1.44 6.91
C VAL A 50 19.56 1.01 6.45
N MET A 51 18.82 0.27 7.27
CA MET A 51 17.40 -0.03 7.03
C MET A 51 16.48 1.19 7.17
N ASP A 52 16.83 2.20 7.96
CA ASP A 52 16.13 3.49 7.98
C ASP A 52 16.49 4.36 6.76
N LEU A 53 17.69 4.16 6.20
CA LEU A 53 18.20 4.87 5.03
C LEU A 53 17.73 4.28 3.69
N ASP A 54 17.26 3.02 3.65
CA ASP A 54 16.64 2.45 2.44
C ASP A 54 15.23 3.06 2.24
N PRO A 55 14.99 3.80 1.13
CA PRO A 55 13.69 4.38 0.82
C PRO A 55 12.57 3.35 0.83
N THR A 56 12.86 2.11 0.42
CA THR A 56 11.88 1.01 0.37
C THR A 56 11.44 0.59 1.76
N SER A 57 12.38 0.52 2.70
CA SER A 57 12.13 0.16 4.10
C SER A 57 11.42 1.29 4.86
N SER A 58 11.79 2.55 4.62
CA SER A 58 11.11 3.72 5.18
C SER A 58 9.68 3.89 4.64
N ALA A 59 9.46 3.61 3.35
CA ALA A 59 8.13 3.56 2.77
C ALA A 59 7.28 2.45 3.38
N CYS A 60 7.85 1.25 3.53
CA CYS A 60 7.19 0.12 4.18
C CYS A 60 6.76 0.45 5.62
N LYS A 61 7.65 1.05 6.42
CA LYS A 61 7.33 1.53 7.78
C LYS A 61 6.19 2.54 7.80
N THR A 62 6.21 3.49 6.86
CA THR A 62 5.15 4.51 6.73
C THR A 62 3.81 3.86 6.39
N LEU A 63 3.79 2.93 5.42
CA LEU A 63 2.58 2.18 5.03
C LEU A 63 2.05 1.30 6.18
N HIS A 64 2.92 0.59 6.89
CA HIS A 64 2.54 -0.21 8.07
C HIS A 64 1.93 0.64 9.19
N ARG A 65 2.31 1.92 9.30
CA ARG A 65 1.72 2.86 10.25
C ARG A 65 0.36 3.37 9.79
N ILE A 66 0.20 3.74 8.52
CA ILE A 66 -1.05 4.38 8.04
C ILE A 66 -2.16 3.39 7.68
N PHE A 67 -1.86 2.22 7.12
CA PHE A 67 -2.89 1.28 6.68
C PHE A 67 -3.80 0.81 7.82
N PRO A 68 -3.29 0.48 9.03
CA PRO A 68 -4.16 0.18 10.16
C PRO A 68 -5.09 1.34 10.53
N LEU A 69 -4.64 2.59 10.42
CA LEU A 69 -5.48 3.77 10.71
C LEU A 69 -6.66 3.87 9.73
N ILE A 70 -6.40 3.65 8.44
CA ILE A 70 -7.43 3.65 7.40
C ILE A 70 -8.43 2.50 7.63
N ARG A 71 -7.92 1.29 7.87
CA ARG A 71 -8.75 0.10 8.09
C ARG A 71 -9.60 0.22 9.36
N ASN A 72 -9.02 0.72 10.45
CA ASN A 72 -9.73 0.91 11.73
C ASN A 72 -10.77 2.03 11.68
N ALA A 73 -10.59 3.01 10.79
CA ALA A 73 -11.58 4.06 10.59
C ALA A 73 -12.87 3.57 9.92
N GLY A 74 -12.90 2.33 9.45
CA GLY A 74 -14.08 1.71 8.85
C GLY A 74 -14.00 1.59 7.34
N MET A 75 -14.82 0.69 6.82
CA MET A 75 -14.94 0.39 5.40
C MET A 75 -15.34 1.63 4.59
N HIS A 76 -16.16 2.49 5.18
CA HIS A 76 -16.63 3.76 4.61
C HIS A 76 -15.49 4.72 4.28
N LYS A 77 -14.54 4.94 5.20
CA LYS A 77 -13.39 5.81 4.94
C LYS A 77 -12.50 5.26 3.84
N THR A 78 -12.28 3.95 3.84
CA THR A 78 -11.47 3.27 2.81
C THR A 78 -12.11 3.41 1.42
N ARG A 79 -13.42 3.25 1.33
CA ARG A 79 -14.17 3.44 0.07
C ARG A 79 -14.21 4.90 -0.37
N LYS A 80 -14.46 5.82 0.56
CA LYS A 80 -14.50 7.25 0.25
C LYS A 80 -13.15 7.77 -0.26
N LEU A 81 -12.05 7.29 0.32
CA LEU A 81 -10.69 7.52 -0.18
C LEU A 81 -10.55 7.07 -1.64
N ARG A 82 -11.00 5.86 -1.97
CA ARG A 82 -10.98 5.32 -3.34
C ARG A 82 -11.84 6.15 -4.29
N GLN A 83 -13.07 6.46 -3.89
CA GLN A 83 -14.00 7.28 -4.66
C GLN A 83 -13.40 8.65 -4.99
N MET A 84 -12.79 9.32 -4.01
CA MET A 84 -12.16 10.63 -4.23
C MET A 84 -10.97 10.54 -5.18
N CYS A 85 -10.22 9.43 -5.18
CA CYS A 85 -9.16 9.21 -6.16
C CYS A 85 -9.75 9.03 -7.57
N MET A 86 -10.80 8.23 -7.72
CA MET A 86 -11.49 8.03 -9.00
C MET A 86 -12.09 9.33 -9.54
N GLN A 87 -12.71 10.15 -8.68
CA GLN A 87 -13.23 11.46 -9.06
C GLN A 87 -12.13 12.45 -9.49
N ALA A 88 -10.93 12.32 -8.93
CA ALA A 88 -9.77 13.12 -9.33
C ALA A 88 -9.09 12.59 -10.60
N ASP A 89 -9.39 11.37 -11.02
CA ASP A 89 -8.88 10.70 -12.22
C ASP A 89 -9.84 10.92 -13.40
N THR A 90 -9.87 12.13 -13.93
CA THR A 90 -10.83 12.54 -14.98
C THR A 90 -10.69 11.76 -16.29
N HIS A 91 -9.61 11.00 -16.45
CA HIS A 91 -9.33 10.21 -17.65
C HIS A 91 -9.36 8.70 -17.40
N ASP A 92 -9.78 8.25 -16.20
CA ASP A 92 -9.74 6.85 -15.74
C ASP A 92 -8.39 6.14 -16.03
N SER A 93 -7.31 6.89 -15.89
CA SER A 93 -5.95 6.42 -16.17
C SER A 93 -5.40 5.48 -15.10
N GLY A 94 -6.04 5.43 -13.93
CA GLY A 94 -5.50 4.82 -12.71
C GLY A 94 -4.47 5.68 -12.00
N THR A 95 -4.28 6.93 -12.44
CA THR A 95 -3.28 7.84 -11.90
C THR A 95 -3.89 9.21 -11.60
N ILE A 96 -3.38 9.89 -10.58
CA ILE A 96 -3.77 11.26 -10.27
C ILE A 96 -2.56 12.10 -9.89
N ALA A 97 -2.67 13.42 -10.05
CA ALA A 97 -1.60 14.33 -9.63
C ALA A 97 -1.24 14.15 -8.14
N ILE A 98 0.05 14.21 -7.81
CA ILE A 98 0.59 14.11 -6.45
C ILE A 98 -0.16 15.02 -5.48
N ARG A 99 -0.42 16.27 -5.90
CA ARG A 99 -1.14 17.26 -5.09
C ARG A 99 -2.58 16.83 -4.80
N SER A 100 -3.25 16.22 -5.77
CA SER A 100 -4.61 15.69 -5.60
C SER A 100 -4.60 14.56 -4.59
N PHE A 101 -3.69 13.58 -4.73
CA PHE A 101 -3.60 12.46 -3.79
C PHE A 101 -3.27 12.92 -2.36
N ALA A 102 -2.36 13.89 -2.19
CA ALA A 102 -2.06 14.49 -0.89
C ALA A 102 -3.30 15.15 -0.26
N GLY A 103 -4.10 15.84 -1.07
CA GLY A 103 -5.37 16.43 -0.66
C GLY A 103 -6.37 15.37 -0.18
N VAL A 104 -6.49 14.25 -0.89
CA VAL A 104 -7.38 13.15 -0.49
C VAL A 104 -6.94 12.53 0.84
N LEU A 105 -5.64 12.26 1.04
CA LEU A 105 -5.11 11.72 2.30
C LEU A 105 -5.34 12.67 3.49
N SER A 106 -5.19 13.98 3.26
CA SER A 106 -5.47 15.01 4.27
C SER A 106 -6.96 15.04 4.65
N TRP A 107 -7.85 14.93 3.66
CA TRP A 107 -9.31 14.94 3.87
C TRP A 107 -9.80 13.80 4.75
N ILE A 108 -9.25 12.59 4.57
CA ILE A 108 -9.59 11.43 5.44
C ILE A 108 -8.96 11.50 6.84
N ALA A 109 -8.32 12.62 7.18
CA ALA A 109 -7.66 12.90 8.45
C ALA A 109 -6.43 12.02 8.75
N ILE A 110 -5.75 11.49 7.72
CA ILE A 110 -4.43 10.90 7.91
C ILE A 110 -3.42 12.05 7.98
N ARG A 111 -2.87 12.27 9.18
CA ARG A 111 -1.77 13.21 9.38
C ARG A 111 -0.45 12.51 9.06
N LEU A 112 0.11 12.82 7.89
CA LEU A 112 1.47 12.50 7.52
C LEU A 112 2.36 13.73 7.76
N LYS A 113 3.57 13.52 8.27
CA LYS A 113 4.62 14.55 8.21
C LYS A 113 5.03 14.74 6.74
N GLN A 114 5.59 15.90 6.40
CA GLN A 114 6.02 16.19 5.03
C GLN A 114 6.94 15.09 4.48
N GLN A 115 7.92 14.66 5.27
CA GLN A 115 8.85 13.57 4.90
C GLN A 115 8.12 12.25 4.60
N GLU A 116 7.11 11.89 5.39
CA GLU A 116 6.34 10.66 5.18
C GLU A 116 5.45 10.77 3.93
N MET A 117 4.91 11.96 3.67
CA MET A 117 4.18 12.23 2.44
C MET A 117 5.09 12.06 1.23
N ASP A 118 6.27 12.66 1.26
CA ASP A 118 7.24 12.59 0.16
C ASP A 118 7.65 11.12 -0.13
N ILE A 119 7.88 10.34 0.92
CA ILE A 119 8.19 8.90 0.80
C ILE A 119 7.03 8.12 0.16
N VAL A 120 5.78 8.36 0.58
CA VAL A 120 4.61 7.67 0.01
C VAL A 120 4.38 8.10 -1.43
N MET A 121 4.52 9.38 -1.75
CA MET A 121 4.37 9.88 -3.12
C MET A 121 5.43 9.30 -4.04
N GLU A 122 6.68 9.21 -3.57
CA GLU A 122 7.76 8.62 -4.35
C GLU A 122 7.55 7.12 -4.58
N LEU A 123 7.08 6.39 -3.57
CA LEU A 123 6.75 4.97 -3.71
C LEU A 123 5.68 4.72 -4.78
N LEU A 124 4.69 5.61 -4.88
CA LEU A 124 3.54 5.48 -5.77
C LEU A 124 3.74 6.15 -7.13
N ARG A 125 4.84 6.88 -7.32
CA ARG A 125 5.12 7.59 -8.56
C ARG A 125 5.21 6.61 -9.73
N VAL A 126 4.61 6.96 -10.85
CA VAL A 126 4.59 6.11 -12.06
C VAL A 126 5.98 5.98 -12.66
N ASP A 127 6.69 7.12 -12.77
CA ASP A 127 8.06 7.21 -13.26
C ASP A 127 8.78 8.40 -12.61
N PRO A 128 10.13 8.46 -12.61
CA PRO A 128 10.89 9.48 -11.87
C PRO A 128 10.59 10.93 -12.23
N HIS A 129 9.98 11.20 -13.38
CA HIS A 129 9.69 12.56 -13.85
C HIS A 129 8.19 12.91 -13.85
N SER A 130 7.34 11.92 -13.61
CA SER A 130 5.88 12.11 -13.55
C SER A 130 5.46 12.84 -12.28
N ASP A 131 4.55 13.79 -12.42
CA ASP A 131 3.86 14.46 -11.33
C ASP A 131 2.59 13.72 -10.88
N HIS A 132 2.40 12.49 -11.38
CA HIS A 132 1.28 11.61 -11.06
C HIS A 132 1.72 10.41 -10.22
N VAL A 133 0.80 9.95 -9.39
CA VAL A 133 0.91 8.71 -8.63
C VAL A 133 -0.12 7.70 -9.09
N ASP A 134 0.27 6.42 -9.09
CA ASP A 134 -0.64 5.30 -9.25
C ASP A 134 -1.35 5.05 -7.91
N TYR A 135 -2.58 5.57 -7.80
CA TYR A 135 -3.39 5.36 -6.61
C TYR A 135 -3.90 3.93 -6.52
N ARG A 136 -4.03 3.19 -7.65
CA ARG A 136 -4.43 1.78 -7.65
C ARG A 136 -3.39 0.94 -6.91
N ARG A 137 -2.09 1.22 -7.14
CA ARG A 137 -0.98 0.62 -6.38
C ARG A 137 -1.09 0.84 -4.88
N PHE A 138 -1.49 2.02 -4.43
CA PHE A 138 -1.70 2.30 -3.00
C PHE A 138 -2.76 1.36 -2.39
N PHE A 139 -3.89 1.20 -3.06
CA PHE A 139 -4.94 0.29 -2.58
C PHE A 139 -4.53 -1.18 -2.68
N SER A 140 -3.75 -1.56 -3.69
CA SER A 140 -3.19 -2.92 -3.80
C SER A 140 -2.22 -3.23 -2.65
N LEU A 141 -1.41 -2.26 -2.23
CA LEU A 141 -0.54 -2.38 -1.05
C LEU A 141 -1.34 -2.42 0.26
N MET A 142 -2.47 -1.73 0.31
CA MET A 142 -3.36 -1.71 1.48
C MET A 142 -4.27 -2.94 1.55
N ALA A 143 -4.59 -3.57 0.44
CA ALA A 143 -5.32 -4.83 0.44
C ALA A 143 -4.42 -5.92 1.04
N PRO A 144 -4.80 -6.58 2.14
CA PRO A 144 -4.17 -7.86 2.43
C PRO A 144 -4.41 -8.76 1.20
N PRO A 145 -3.45 -9.63 0.80
CA PRO A 145 -3.75 -10.63 -0.21
C PRO A 145 -5.05 -11.33 0.19
N MET A 146 -6.08 -11.20 -0.63
CA MET A 146 -7.34 -11.87 -0.38
C MET A 146 -7.02 -13.35 -0.30
N ALA A 147 -7.25 -13.97 0.85
CA ALA A 147 -7.23 -15.42 0.94
C ALA A 147 -8.13 -15.95 -0.18
N GLU A 148 -7.67 -16.94 -0.96
CA GLU A 148 -8.36 -17.47 -2.15
C GLU A 148 -9.85 -17.73 -1.88
N ILE A 149 -10.15 -18.23 -0.68
CA ILE A 149 -11.51 -18.44 -0.16
C ILE A 149 -12.41 -17.20 -0.30
N ARG A 150 -11.92 -16.00 -0.01
CA ARG A 150 -12.70 -14.75 -0.18
C ARG A 150 -12.91 -14.40 -1.64
N GLY A 151 -11.92 -14.66 -2.50
CA GLY A 151 -12.06 -14.45 -3.94
C GLY A 151 -13.15 -15.33 -4.54
N ASP A 152 -13.19 -16.60 -4.14
CA ASP A 152 -14.21 -17.53 -4.63
C ASP A 152 -15.61 -17.20 -4.10
N VAL A 153 -15.73 -16.78 -2.84
CA VAL A 153 -17.02 -16.32 -2.30
C VAL A 153 -17.54 -15.08 -3.04
N VAL A 154 -16.66 -14.12 -3.36
CA VAL A 154 -17.05 -12.91 -4.12
C VAL A 154 -17.47 -13.29 -5.54
N ARG A 155 -16.75 -14.22 -6.18
CA ARG A 155 -17.09 -14.75 -7.51
C ARG A 155 -18.44 -15.43 -7.53
N ASP A 156 -18.71 -16.29 -6.54
CA ASP A 156 -19.99 -16.97 -6.37
C ASP A 156 -21.12 -15.96 -6.11
N ALA A 157 -20.87 -14.91 -5.33
CA ALA A 157 -21.84 -13.86 -5.08
C ALA A 157 -22.20 -13.09 -6.37
N TYR A 158 -21.19 -12.72 -7.16
CA TYR A 158 -21.41 -12.05 -8.45
C TYR A 158 -22.14 -12.95 -9.45
N ALA A 159 -21.75 -14.23 -9.53
CA ALA A 159 -22.43 -15.21 -10.39
C ALA A 159 -23.92 -15.36 -10.02
N LYS A 160 -24.25 -15.36 -8.72
CA LYS A 160 -25.64 -15.39 -8.25
C LYS A 160 -26.41 -14.13 -8.63
N LEU A 161 -25.81 -12.95 -8.44
CA LEU A 161 -26.41 -11.68 -8.85
C LEU A 161 -26.68 -11.68 -10.36
N ARG A 162 -25.69 -12.07 -11.17
CA ARG A 162 -25.81 -12.16 -12.63
C ARG A 162 -26.89 -13.13 -13.08
N ALA A 163 -27.01 -14.29 -12.43
CA ALA A 163 -28.04 -15.27 -12.76
C ALA A 163 -29.46 -14.79 -12.41
N GLY A 164 -29.60 -13.93 -11.39
CA GLY A 164 -30.87 -13.31 -11.00
C GLY A 164 -31.21 -12.04 -11.77
N ALA A 165 -30.23 -11.44 -12.45
CA ALA A 165 -30.39 -10.17 -13.14
C ALA A 165 -31.06 -10.34 -14.52
N PRO A 166 -31.98 -9.44 -14.91
CA PRO A 166 -32.58 -9.44 -16.25
C PRO A 166 -31.51 -9.34 -17.34
N GLY A 167 -31.49 -10.30 -18.28
CA GLY A 167 -30.54 -10.31 -19.39
C GLY A 167 -29.10 -10.68 -19.02
N GLY A 168 -28.85 -11.11 -17.77
CA GLY A 168 -27.53 -11.57 -17.33
C GLY A 168 -26.48 -10.46 -17.19
N VAL A 169 -26.94 -9.22 -17.03
CA VAL A 169 -26.15 -8.01 -16.75
C VAL A 169 -26.54 -7.52 -15.37
N VAL A 170 -25.56 -7.40 -14.46
CA VAL A 170 -25.84 -6.92 -13.10
C VAL A 170 -26.01 -5.40 -13.15
N GLU A 171 -27.11 -4.90 -12.60
CA GLU A 171 -27.37 -3.46 -12.46
C GLU A 171 -27.32 -3.03 -10.98
N ALA A 172 -27.11 -1.74 -10.73
CA ALA A 172 -27.13 -1.19 -9.36
C ALA A 172 -28.45 -1.50 -8.62
N ALA A 173 -29.57 -1.58 -9.35
CA ALA A 173 -30.87 -1.95 -8.79
C ALA A 173 -30.90 -3.40 -8.28
N ASP A 174 -30.18 -4.33 -8.92
CA ASP A 174 -30.09 -5.72 -8.45
C ASP A 174 -29.27 -5.81 -7.17
N LEU A 175 -28.22 -5.00 -7.05
CA LEU A 175 -27.46 -4.88 -5.81
C LEU A 175 -28.33 -4.33 -4.67
N GLN A 176 -29.10 -3.28 -4.94
CA GLN A 176 -30.02 -2.67 -3.96
C GLN A 176 -31.01 -3.68 -3.39
N ARG A 177 -31.60 -4.53 -4.24
CA ARG A 177 -32.59 -5.52 -3.84
C ARG A 177 -32.04 -6.56 -2.86
N HIS A 178 -30.78 -6.93 -3.02
CA HIS A 178 -30.14 -7.98 -2.22
C HIS A 178 -29.39 -7.42 -1.00
N TRP A 179 -29.06 -6.13 -1.00
CA TRP A 179 -28.33 -5.51 0.09
C TRP A 179 -29.21 -5.27 1.32
N ARG A 180 -28.65 -5.53 2.50
CA ARG A 180 -29.35 -5.40 3.79
C ARG A 180 -28.65 -4.34 4.66
N PRO A 181 -29.14 -3.09 4.73
CA PRO A 181 -28.52 -2.01 5.49
C PRO A 181 -28.31 -2.33 6.97
N ARG A 182 -29.29 -2.98 7.62
CA ARG A 182 -29.19 -3.50 9.00
C ARG A 182 -28.00 -4.42 9.30
N CYS A 183 -27.40 -5.04 8.29
CA CYS A 183 -26.21 -5.87 8.46
C CYS A 183 -24.92 -5.03 8.47
N HIS A 184 -25.00 -3.73 8.19
CA HIS A 184 -23.86 -2.83 8.15
C HIS A 184 -23.30 -2.57 9.56
N PRO A 185 -21.98 -2.74 9.81
CA PRO A 185 -21.40 -2.59 11.15
C PRO A 185 -21.66 -1.22 11.81
N GLU A 186 -21.71 -0.15 11.02
CA GLU A 186 -21.96 1.20 11.55
C GLU A 186 -23.44 1.46 11.84
N VAL A 187 -24.35 0.78 11.13
CA VAL A 187 -25.78 0.79 11.46
C VAL A 187 -26.02 0.03 12.75
N GLN A 188 -25.37 -1.12 12.92
CA GLN A 188 -25.43 -1.90 14.17
C GLN A 188 -24.87 -1.13 15.38
N ARG A 189 -23.91 -0.24 15.16
CA ARG A 189 -23.35 0.64 16.20
C ARG A 189 -24.17 1.91 16.42
N GLY A 190 -25.22 2.16 15.63
CA GLY A 190 -26.05 3.37 15.70
C GLY A 190 -25.34 4.63 15.22
N VAL A 191 -24.26 4.51 14.47
CA VAL A 191 -23.51 5.65 13.90
C VAL A 191 -24.18 6.16 12.61
N LEU A 192 -24.85 5.26 11.88
CA LEU A 192 -25.49 5.51 10.60
C LEU A 192 -26.92 4.96 10.61
N SER A 193 -27.87 5.65 9.99
CA SER A 193 -29.21 5.09 9.76
C SER A 193 -29.21 4.09 8.59
N GLU A 194 -30.23 3.23 8.50
CA GLU A 194 -30.38 2.29 7.38
C GLU A 194 -30.53 3.02 6.04
N ASP A 195 -31.23 4.16 6.03
CA ASP A 195 -31.45 4.98 4.83
C ASP A 195 -30.15 5.66 4.38
N GLU A 196 -29.39 6.25 5.30
CA GLU A 196 -28.08 6.83 4.99
C GLU A 196 -27.10 5.77 4.48
N ALA A 197 -27.15 4.56 5.06
CA ALA A 197 -26.34 3.44 4.61
C ALA A 197 -26.72 2.98 3.20
N MET A 198 -28.01 2.99 2.86
CA MET A 198 -28.53 2.65 1.53
C MET A 198 -28.13 3.70 0.49
N ASP A 199 -28.30 4.99 0.81
CA ASP A 199 -27.89 6.07 -0.07
C ASP A 199 -26.38 6.06 -0.29
N GLU A 200 -25.58 5.82 0.76
CA GLU A 200 -24.13 5.68 0.63
C GLU A 200 -23.75 4.47 -0.22
N PHE A 201 -24.44 3.34 -0.07
CA PHE A 201 -24.22 2.15 -0.88
C PHE A 201 -24.52 2.40 -2.35
N LEU A 202 -25.64 3.02 -2.68
CA LEU A 202 -26.02 3.27 -4.08
C LEU A 202 -25.10 4.29 -4.77
N ARG A 203 -24.67 5.33 -4.03
CA ARG A 203 -23.67 6.29 -4.53
C ARG A 203 -22.33 5.65 -4.88
N GLN A 204 -22.04 4.43 -4.43
CA GLN A 204 -20.81 3.73 -4.82
C GLN A 204 -20.86 3.24 -6.27
N TRP A 205 -22.05 2.97 -6.79
CA TRP A 205 -22.25 2.43 -8.14
C TRP A 205 -22.65 3.49 -9.15
N ASP A 206 -23.22 4.61 -8.68
CA ASP A 206 -23.67 5.75 -9.50
C ASP A 206 -22.51 6.61 -10.06
N ILE A 207 -21.26 6.32 -9.69
CA ILE A 207 -20.08 7.16 -9.98
C ILE A 207 -19.10 6.46 -10.94
N ALA A 208 -19.18 5.13 -11.06
CA ALA A 208 -18.26 4.35 -11.87
C ALA A 208 -18.67 4.34 -13.36
N ASP A 209 -19.97 4.31 -13.65
CA ASP A 209 -20.46 4.38 -15.03
C ASP A 209 -21.87 4.99 -15.10
N ALA A 210 -22.10 5.86 -16.09
CA ALA A 210 -23.40 6.52 -16.29
C ALA A 210 -24.48 5.58 -16.88
N ASP A 211 -24.12 4.33 -17.15
CA ASP A 211 -25.00 3.33 -17.77
C ASP A 211 -25.77 2.47 -16.75
N GLY A 212 -25.44 2.60 -15.45
CA GLY A 212 -26.10 1.90 -14.33
C GLY A 212 -25.74 0.41 -14.21
N ARG A 213 -24.76 -0.07 -14.97
CA ARG A 213 -24.29 -1.46 -14.96
C ARG A 213 -23.14 -1.64 -13.98
N VAL A 214 -22.97 -2.89 -13.56
CA VAL A 214 -21.90 -3.29 -12.64
C VAL A 214 -21.16 -4.47 -13.24
N SER A 215 -19.93 -4.22 -13.67
CA SER A 215 -19.01 -5.24 -14.18
C SER A 215 -18.37 -6.06 -13.04
N TRP A 216 -17.69 -7.15 -13.42
CA TRP A 216 -16.98 -7.99 -12.45
C TRP A 216 -15.81 -7.24 -11.81
N GLU A 217 -15.09 -6.45 -12.60
CA GLU A 217 -13.97 -5.64 -12.18
C GLU A 217 -14.40 -4.55 -11.19
N GLU A 218 -15.59 -3.97 -11.38
CA GLU A 218 -16.18 -3.00 -10.44
C GLU A 218 -16.74 -3.66 -9.18
N PHE A 219 -17.15 -4.93 -9.28
CA PHE A 219 -17.67 -5.69 -8.15
C PHE A 219 -16.59 -6.12 -7.14
N LEU A 220 -15.32 -6.10 -7.54
CA LEU A 220 -14.15 -6.60 -6.79
C LEU A 220 -13.47 -5.51 -5.95
#